data_AF-A0A947XDA9-F1
#
_entry.id   AF-A0A947XDA9-F1
#
_cell.length_a   1.000
_cell.length_b   1.000
_cell.length_c   1.000
_cell.angle_alpha   90.00
_cell.angle_beta   90.00
_cell.angle_gamma   90.00
#
_symmetry.space_group_name_H-M   'P 1'
#
loop_
_entity.id
_entity.type
_entity.pdbx_description
1 polymer ?
#
loop_
_entity_poly.entity_id
_entity_poly.type
_entity_poly.pdbx_seq_one_letter_code
_entity_poly.pdbx_strand_id
1 'polypeptide(L)'
;MEVVYSPKATSTGGREGRSVTEDGCLNVQLSTPKELGGAGGPGTNPKGVGFAITVDMSIKLDGMDKADAKALVEKAHQVCPYSNATRNNVDVKLTVV
;
A
#
# COMPACT_ATOMS: atom_id res chain seq x y z
N MET A 1 8.79 -20.54 -9.74
CA MET A 1 7.79 -19.49 -10.07
C MET A 1 8.37 -18.68 -11.20
N GLU A 2 7.59 -18.45 -12.25
CA GLU A 2 8.02 -17.64 -13.40
C GLU A 2 7.55 -16.20 -13.20
N VAL A 3 8.45 -15.23 -13.42
CA VAL A 3 8.10 -13.80 -13.33
C VAL A 3 7.49 -13.39 -14.66
N VAL A 4 6.18 -13.13 -14.66
CA VAL A 4 5.43 -12.75 -15.87
C VAL A 4 5.47 -11.24 -16.18
N TYR A 5 5.79 -10.41 -15.17
CA TYR A 5 5.90 -8.95 -15.31
C TYR A 5 6.83 -8.39 -14.22
N SER A 6 7.68 -7.41 -14.57
CA SER A 6 8.65 -6.80 -13.66
C SER A 6 8.72 -5.28 -13.88
N PRO A 7 7.93 -4.48 -13.14
CA PRO A 7 8.00 -3.03 -13.24
C PRO A 7 9.27 -2.50 -12.56
N LYS A 8 9.85 -1.42 -13.10
CA LYS A 8 11.02 -0.73 -12.52
C LYS A 8 10.67 0.71 -12.18
N ALA A 9 11.22 1.19 -11.07
CA ALA A 9 11.11 2.59 -10.64
C ALA A 9 12.43 3.08 -10.08
N THR A 10 12.70 4.37 -10.26
CA THR A 10 13.86 5.06 -9.73
C THR A 10 13.40 6.09 -8.70
N SER A 11 14.00 6.04 -7.51
CA SER A 11 13.76 7.01 -6.44
C SER A 11 15.02 7.83 -6.18
N THR A 12 14.91 9.14 -6.20
CA THR A 12 16.03 10.08 -5.92
C THR A 12 15.65 11.04 -4.80
N GLY A 13 16.61 11.43 -3.96
CA GLY A 13 16.38 12.40 -2.86
C GLY A 13 15.73 11.84 -1.58
N GLY A 14 15.42 10.54 -1.52
CA GLY A 14 14.89 9.89 -0.32
C GLY A 14 13.47 10.34 0.02
N ARG A 15 13.22 10.66 1.30
CA ARG A 15 11.86 10.97 1.82
C ARG A 15 11.30 12.32 1.38
N GLU A 16 12.16 13.24 0.97
CA GLU A 16 11.79 14.52 0.34
C GLU A 16 11.99 14.48 -1.19
N GLY A 17 12.12 13.28 -1.71
CA GLY A 17 12.53 13.00 -3.07
C GLY A 17 11.38 12.82 -4.05
N ARG A 18 11.71 12.17 -5.16
CA ARG A 18 10.75 11.80 -6.20
C ARG A 18 10.93 10.35 -6.57
N SER A 19 9.83 9.66 -6.87
CA SER A 19 9.85 8.30 -7.41
C SER A 19 9.13 8.27 -8.76
N VAL A 20 9.79 7.71 -9.76
CA VAL A 20 9.29 7.65 -11.14
C VAL A 20 9.43 6.22 -11.68
N THR A 21 8.38 5.66 -12.28
CA THR A 21 8.47 4.39 -13.01
C THR A 21 9.11 4.58 -14.38
N GLU A 22 9.77 3.55 -14.91
CA GLU A 22 10.46 3.60 -16.21
C GLU A 22 9.50 3.94 -17.38
N ASP A 23 8.24 3.51 -17.28
CA ASP A 23 7.17 3.81 -18.23
C ASP A 23 6.53 5.20 -18.01
N GLY A 24 6.93 5.92 -16.96
CA GLY A 24 6.41 7.24 -16.61
C GLY A 24 4.97 7.28 -16.06
N CYS A 25 4.30 6.12 -15.94
CA CYS A 25 2.91 6.04 -15.49
C CYS A 25 2.74 6.49 -14.03
N LEU A 26 3.76 6.30 -13.19
CA LEU A 26 3.81 6.79 -11.81
C LEU A 26 4.96 7.78 -11.67
N ASN A 27 4.64 9.01 -11.29
CA ASN A 27 5.61 10.07 -11.01
C ASN A 27 5.13 10.88 -9.81
N VAL A 28 5.68 10.58 -8.63
CA VAL A 28 5.19 11.12 -7.36
C VAL A 28 6.29 11.84 -6.59
N GLN A 29 5.93 13.01 -6.05
CA GLN A 29 6.75 13.72 -5.07
C GLN A 29 6.50 13.12 -3.68
N LEU A 30 7.58 12.91 -2.95
CA LEU A 30 7.57 12.42 -1.57
C LEU A 30 7.81 13.59 -0.62
N SER A 31 7.16 13.53 0.54
CA SER A 31 7.43 14.47 1.63
C SER A 31 7.19 13.80 2.97
N THR A 32 8.05 14.05 3.95
CA THR A 32 7.87 13.54 5.30
C THR A 32 6.79 14.36 6.02
N PRO A 33 5.78 13.72 6.63
CA PRO A 33 4.74 14.41 7.38
C PRO A 33 5.31 15.13 8.60
N LYS A 34 4.57 16.15 9.05
CA LYS A 34 4.92 16.89 10.27
C LYS A 34 4.94 15.98 11.49
N GLU A 35 4.03 15.02 11.54
CA GLU A 35 3.89 14.04 12.62
C GLU A 35 5.11 13.10 12.73
N LEU A 36 5.92 13.00 11.68
CA LEU A 36 7.16 12.22 11.65
C LEU A 36 8.41 13.13 11.65
N GLY A 37 8.26 14.41 12.01
CA GLY A 37 9.36 15.38 12.11
C GLY A 37 9.77 16.03 10.78
N GLY A 38 8.98 15.87 9.71
CA GLY A 38 9.21 16.53 8.43
C GLY A 38 8.61 17.93 8.34
N ALA A 39 8.88 18.64 7.24
CA ALA A 39 8.28 19.94 6.95
C ALA A 39 6.76 19.85 6.63
N GLY A 40 6.27 18.64 6.34
CA GLY A 40 4.98 18.42 5.69
C GLY A 40 5.03 18.78 4.20
N GLY A 41 3.95 18.49 3.48
CA GLY A 41 3.86 18.76 2.05
C GLY A 41 2.73 17.98 1.40
N PRO A 42 2.43 18.23 0.11
CA PRO A 42 1.41 17.50 -0.63
C PRO A 42 1.85 16.08 -1.05
N GLY A 43 3.09 15.69 -0.74
CA GLY A 43 3.67 14.40 -1.12
C GLY A 43 3.25 13.25 -0.20
N THR A 44 3.35 12.03 -0.73
CA THR A 44 3.06 10.81 0.05
C THR A 44 4.28 10.38 0.88
N ASN A 45 4.06 9.53 1.91
CA ASN A 45 5.09 9.11 2.84
C ASN A 45 4.95 7.65 3.33
N PRO A 46 6.08 7.01 3.67
CA PRO A 46 6.11 5.78 4.48
C PRO A 46 6.26 6.07 6.00
N LYS A 47 5.45 5.42 6.87
CA LYS A 47 5.28 5.73 8.32
C LYS A 47 6.06 4.83 9.34
N GLY A 48 6.52 5.43 10.47
CA GLY A 48 6.90 4.81 11.79
C GLY A 48 8.27 5.17 12.47
N VAL A 49 8.58 4.67 13.68
CA VAL A 49 9.84 4.91 14.48
C VAL A 49 10.47 3.58 14.90
N GLY A 50 11.53 3.19 14.17
CA GLY A 50 11.51 1.85 13.58
C GLY A 50 10.23 1.74 12.75
N PHE A 51 10.30 2.05 11.46
CA PHE A 51 9.08 2.31 10.68
C PHE A 51 8.20 1.06 10.56
N ALA A 52 7.10 0.99 11.32
CA ALA A 52 6.11 -0.08 11.23
C ALA A 52 4.99 0.29 10.27
N ILE A 53 4.69 -0.61 9.34
CA ILE A 53 3.57 -0.48 8.40
C ILE A 53 2.38 -1.22 8.99
N THR A 54 1.21 -0.59 8.97
CA THR A 54 -0.08 -1.24 9.20
C THR A 54 -1.02 -0.83 8.06
N VAL A 55 -1.99 -1.68 7.76
CA VAL A 55 -2.98 -1.43 6.70
C VAL A 55 -4.37 -1.60 7.28
N ASP A 56 -5.16 -0.53 7.31
CA ASP A 56 -6.62 -0.63 7.51
C ASP A 56 -7.27 -0.40 6.14
N MET A 57 -7.92 -1.43 5.61
CA MET A 57 -8.53 -1.43 4.29
C MET A 57 -10.04 -1.52 4.44
N SER A 58 -10.74 -0.49 3.96
CA SER A 58 -12.19 -0.49 3.82
C SER A 58 -12.58 -0.94 2.42
N ILE A 59 -13.35 -2.01 2.32
CA ILE A 59 -13.78 -2.64 1.07
C ILE A 59 -15.27 -2.45 0.91
N LYS A 60 -15.68 -1.81 -0.19
CA LYS A 60 -17.07 -1.63 -0.56
C LYS A 60 -17.38 -2.46 -1.80
N LEU A 61 -18.41 -3.29 -1.74
CA LEU A 61 -18.90 -4.10 -2.86
C LEU A 61 -20.39 -3.80 -3.08
N ASP A 62 -20.69 -2.88 -4.00
CA ASP A 62 -22.06 -2.51 -4.34
C ASP A 62 -22.82 -3.70 -4.93
N GLY A 63 -24.08 -3.89 -4.49
CA GLY A 63 -24.95 -4.96 -5.01
C GLY A 63 -24.68 -6.37 -4.47
N MET A 64 -23.86 -6.50 -3.42
CA MET A 64 -23.57 -7.78 -2.75
C MET A 64 -24.04 -7.76 -1.31
N ASP A 65 -24.55 -8.89 -0.82
CA ASP A 65 -24.83 -9.04 0.62
C ASP A 65 -23.52 -8.97 1.43
N LYS A 66 -23.60 -8.40 2.64
CA LYS A 66 -22.43 -8.19 3.49
C LYS A 66 -21.72 -9.50 3.88
N ALA A 67 -22.46 -10.58 4.09
CA ALA A 67 -21.88 -11.88 4.44
C ALA A 67 -21.10 -12.46 3.25
N ASP A 68 -21.68 -12.42 2.05
CA ASP A 68 -21.03 -12.88 0.82
C ASP A 68 -19.80 -12.03 0.48
N ALA A 69 -19.92 -10.71 0.63
CA ALA A 69 -18.81 -9.77 0.47
C ALA A 69 -17.65 -10.09 1.42
N LYS A 70 -17.95 -10.35 2.69
CA LYS A 70 -16.93 -10.73 3.68
C LYS A 70 -16.26 -12.06 3.33
N ALA A 71 -17.04 -13.06 2.92
CA ALA A 71 -16.51 -14.35 2.51
C ALA A 71 -15.60 -14.24 1.27
N LEU A 72 -15.97 -13.37 0.31
CA LEU A 72 -15.15 -13.09 -0.87
C LEU A 72 -13.84 -12.38 -0.51
N VAL A 73 -13.92 -11.34 0.33
CA VAL A 73 -12.75 -10.58 0.80
C VAL A 73 -11.76 -11.49 1.54
N GLU A 74 -12.24 -12.39 2.39
CA GLU A 74 -11.39 -13.33 3.11
C GLU A 74 -10.64 -14.26 2.14
N LYS A 75 -11.34 -14.80 1.13
CA LYS A 75 -10.71 -15.63 0.09
C LYS A 75 -9.69 -14.85 -0.73
N ALA A 76 -10.01 -13.61 -1.09
CA ALA A 76 -9.10 -12.73 -1.82
C ALA A 76 -7.82 -12.46 -1.02
N HIS A 77 -7.92 -12.27 0.30
CA HIS A 77 -6.78 -12.07 1.18
C HIS A 77 -5.82 -13.27 1.21
N GLN A 78 -6.32 -14.49 0.99
CA GLN A 78 -5.47 -15.68 0.93
C GLN A 78 -4.61 -15.77 -0.35
N VAL A 79 -5.06 -15.17 -1.45
CA VAL A 79 -4.41 -15.29 -2.76
C VAL A 79 -3.72 -14.02 -3.24
N CYS A 80 -4.06 -12.86 -2.67
CA CYS A 80 -3.48 -11.58 -3.02
C CYS A 80 -1.95 -11.60 -2.83
N PRO A 81 -1.14 -11.29 -3.87
CA PRO A 81 0.33 -11.31 -3.77
C PRO A 81 0.87 -10.42 -2.64
N TYR A 82 0.28 -9.24 -2.43
CA TYR A 82 0.68 -8.34 -1.35
C TYR A 82 0.35 -8.93 0.02
N SER A 83 -0.84 -9.51 0.20
CA SER A 83 -1.21 -10.15 1.46
C SER A 83 -0.30 -11.33 1.79
N ASN A 84 0.13 -12.10 0.79
CA ASN A 84 1.11 -13.16 0.98
C ASN A 84 2.51 -12.61 1.33
N ALA A 85 2.94 -11.52 0.68
CA ALA A 85 4.23 -10.88 0.95
C ALA A 85 4.30 -10.24 2.36
N THR A 86 3.17 -9.78 2.89
CA THR A 86 3.12 -9.08 4.18
C THR A 86 2.65 -9.94 5.36
N ARG A 87 2.26 -11.19 5.10
CA ARG A 87 1.71 -12.10 6.13
C ARG A 87 2.70 -12.28 7.27
N ASN A 88 2.19 -12.19 8.51
CA ASN A 88 2.96 -12.29 9.76
C ASN A 88 3.96 -11.15 10.01
N ASN A 89 4.04 -10.15 9.12
CA ASN A 89 4.97 -9.01 9.24
C ASN A 89 4.26 -7.66 9.36
N VAL A 90 3.07 -7.53 8.75
CA VAL A 90 2.25 -6.30 8.75
C VAL A 90 0.88 -6.66 9.29
N ASP A 91 0.38 -5.83 10.21
CA ASP A 91 -1.01 -5.93 10.67
C ASP A 91 -1.94 -5.37 9.59
N VAL A 92 -2.83 -6.23 9.07
CA VAL A 92 -3.78 -5.91 8.00
C VAL A 92 -5.19 -6.14 8.52
N LYS A 93 -5.94 -5.05 8.67
CA LYS A 93 -7.34 -5.06 9.05
C LYS A 93 -8.22 -4.85 7.81
N LEU A 94 -9.13 -5.78 7.56
CA LEU A 94 -10.07 -5.72 6.45
C LEU A 94 -11.48 -5.45 6.97
N THR A 95 -12.09 -4.36 6.50
CA THR A 95 -13.44 -3.94 6.90
C THR A 95 -14.34 -3.87 5.68
N VAL A 96 -15.41 -4.67 5.63
CA VAL A 96 -16.45 -4.53 4.59
C VAL A 96 -17.44 -3.44 5.02
N VAL A 97 -17.53 -2.39 4.21
CA VAL A 97 -18.34 -1.18 4.45
C VAL A 97 -19.50 -1.04 3.47
#